data_AF-A0A1V6N4L2-F1
#
_entry.id   AF-A0A1V6N4L2-F1
#
_cell.length_a   1.000
_cell.length_b   1.000
_cell.length_c   1.000
_cell.angle_alpha   90.00
_cell.angle_beta   90.00
_cell.angle_gamma   90.00
#
_symmetry.space_group_name_H-M   'P 1'
#
loop_
_entity.id
_entity.type
_entity.pdbx_description
1 polymer ?
#
loop_
_entity_poly.entity_id
_entity_poly.type
_entity_poly.pdbx_seq_one_letter_code
_entity_poly.pdbx_strand_id
1 'polypeptide(L)'
;MKKKDKYLIIVGIIICIVVAGLSPFIASGDPDGLEKSAEDANVGEDVAYAFVESPFPDYTMGDSVFGEIFALVLGIIITLLLAFGVAYLIKKNKA
;
A
#
# COMPACT_ATOMS: atom_id res chain seq x y z
N MET A 1 -12.90 -18.53 13.45
CA MET A 1 -12.55 -17.11 13.69
C MET A 1 -13.53 -16.55 14.72
N LYS A 2 -13.06 -15.95 15.82
CA LYS A 2 -13.96 -15.40 16.85
C LYS A 2 -14.61 -14.12 16.32
N LYS A 3 -15.76 -13.72 16.89
CA LYS A 3 -16.46 -12.47 16.50
C LYS A 3 -15.57 -11.24 16.63
N LYS A 4 -14.74 -11.19 17.67
CA LYS A 4 -13.77 -10.10 17.92
C LYS A 4 -12.73 -10.00 16.82
N ASP A 5 -12.13 -11.12 16.41
CA ASP A 5 -11.14 -11.16 15.32
C ASP A 5 -11.75 -10.64 14.00
N LYS A 6 -12.99 -11.06 13.69
CA LYS A 6 -13.72 -10.56 12.51
C LYS A 6 -13.96 -9.06 12.57
N TYR A 7 -14.35 -8.55 13.73
CA TYR A 7 -14.56 -7.11 13.93
C TYR A 7 -13.25 -6.32 13.73
N LEU A 8 -12.14 -6.78 14.31
CA LEU A 8 -10.83 -6.16 14.13
C LEU A 8 -10.40 -6.10 12.67
N ILE A 9 -10.58 -7.19 11.91
CA ILE A 9 -10.25 -7.23 10.49
C ILE A 9 -11.10 -6.21 9.71
N ILE A 10 -12.41 -6.17 9.94
CA ILE A 10 -13.31 -5.24 9.24
C ILE A 10 -12.93 -3.79 9.55
N VAL A 11 -12.72 -3.46 10.83
CA VAL A 11 -12.32 -2.11 11.24
C VAL A 11 -10.97 -1.73 10.64
N GLY A 12 -9.99 -2.65 10.64
CA GLY A 12 -8.69 -2.42 10.03
C GLY A 12 -8.80 -2.11 8.53
N ILE A 13 -9.60 -2.88 7.79
CA ILE A 13 -9.82 -2.64 6.36
C ILE A 13 -10.48 -1.26 6.13
N ILE A 14 -11.48 -0.90 6.94
CA ILE A 14 -12.11 0.43 6.85
C ILE A 14 -11.07 1.53 7.05
N ILE A 15 -10.21 1.42 8.06
CA ILE A 15 -9.14 2.38 8.31
C ILE A 15 -8.20 2.48 7.10
N CYS A 16 -7.78 1.35 6.52
CA CYS A 16 -6.93 1.35 5.32
C CYS A 16 -7.56 2.11 4.15
N ILE A 17 -8.85 1.88 3.87
CA ILE A 17 -9.57 2.56 2.79
C ILE A 17 -9.72 4.06 3.06
N VAL A 18 -10.02 4.44 4.30
CA VAL A 18 -10.11 5.86 4.69
C VAL A 18 -8.75 6.55 4.51
N VAL A 19 -7.66 5.93 4.97
CA VAL A 19 -6.30 6.47 4.78
C VAL A 19 -5.97 6.60 3.31
N ALA A 20 -6.25 5.59 2.48
CA ALA A 20 -6.03 5.64 1.03
C ALA A 20 -6.77 6.79 0.36
N GLY A 21 -8.04 7.02 0.72
CA GLY A 21 -8.83 8.11 0.16
C GLY A 21 -8.37 9.50 0.62
N LEU A 22 -7.79 9.61 1.81
CA LEU A 22 -7.32 10.88 2.36
C LEU A 22 -5.86 11.20 2.01
N SER A 23 -5.05 10.18 1.69
CA SER A 23 -3.61 10.32 1.47
C SER A 23 -3.24 11.43 0.49
N PRO A 24 -3.86 11.55 -0.71
CA PRO A 24 -3.53 12.62 -1.65
C PRO A 24 -3.73 14.04 -1.14
N PHE A 25 -4.56 14.22 -0.10
CA PHE A 25 -4.90 15.54 0.43
C PHE A 25 -4.08 15.91 1.67
N ILE A 26 -3.48 14.93 2.35
CA ILE A 26 -2.80 15.12 3.63
C ILE A 26 -1.30 14.79 3.58
N ALA A 27 -0.87 14.01 2.58
CA ALA A 27 0.53 13.66 2.40
C ALA A 27 1.33 14.88 1.91
N SER A 28 2.62 14.92 2.25
CA SER A 28 3.55 15.87 1.65
C SER A 28 3.67 15.58 0.16
N GLY A 29 3.69 16.63 -0.66
CA GLY A 29 3.76 16.49 -2.11
C GLY A 29 5.16 16.17 -2.63
N ASP A 30 6.20 16.68 -1.98
CA ASP A 30 7.59 16.45 -2.43
C ASP A 30 8.62 16.82 -1.32
N PRO A 31 9.38 15.86 -0.77
CA PRO A 31 9.24 14.43 -0.96
C PRO A 31 8.09 13.88 -0.11
N ASP A 32 7.57 12.74 -0.55
CA ASP A 32 6.58 12.01 0.23
C ASP A 32 7.22 11.31 1.45
N GLY A 33 6.40 10.65 2.27
CA GLY A 33 6.90 10.00 3.49
C GLY A 33 7.82 8.79 3.24
N LEU A 34 7.62 8.07 2.14
CA LEU A 34 8.44 6.93 1.73
C LEU A 34 9.78 7.41 1.19
N GLU A 35 9.76 8.44 0.35
CA GLU A 35 10.94 9.08 -0.21
C GLU A 35 11.78 9.75 0.88
N LYS A 36 11.15 10.52 1.79
CA LYS A 36 11.85 11.08 2.96
C LYS A 36 12.51 10.00 3.81
N SER A 37 11.84 8.87 4.02
CA SER A 37 12.42 7.75 4.77
C SER A 37 13.62 7.13 4.05
N ALA A 38 13.59 7.08 2.71
CA ALA A 38 14.69 6.58 1.90
C ALA A 38 15.90 7.55 1.90
N GLU A 39 15.65 8.85 1.76
CA GLU A 39 16.67 9.90 1.90
C GLU A 39 17.36 9.82 3.28
N ASP A 40 16.60 9.77 4.37
CA ASP A 40 17.13 9.68 5.73
C ASP A 40 17.96 8.40 5.95
N ALA A 41 17.62 7.32 5.24
CA ALA A 41 18.36 6.06 5.28
C ALA A 41 19.55 6.01 4.30
N ASN A 42 19.85 7.11 3.59
CA ASN A 42 20.89 7.19 2.54
C ASN A 42 20.69 6.14 1.42
N VAL A 43 19.43 5.85 1.09
CA VAL A 43 19.00 4.96 -0.01
C VAL A 43 17.98 5.66 -0.91
N GLY A 44 18.04 6.99 -0.97
CA GLY A 44 17.20 7.83 -1.82
C GLY A 44 17.42 7.59 -3.32
N GLU A 45 16.63 8.28 -4.13
CA GLU A 45 16.63 8.11 -5.59
C GLU A 45 17.98 8.47 -6.24
N ASP A 46 18.77 9.32 -5.58
CA ASP A 46 20.12 9.70 -5.98
C ASP A 46 21.14 8.55 -5.94
N VAL A 47 20.84 7.49 -5.18
CA VAL A 47 21.69 6.30 -5.05
C VAL A 47 21.01 5.00 -5.50
N ALA A 48 19.68 4.98 -5.62
CA ALA A 48 18.88 3.81 -5.95
C ALA A 48 18.34 3.86 -7.39
N TYR A 49 18.93 3.06 -8.29
CA TYR A 49 18.36 2.84 -9.62
C TYR A 49 17.40 1.65 -9.61
N ALA A 50 16.14 1.87 -9.99
CA ALA A 50 15.18 0.81 -10.17
C ALA A 50 15.54 -0.03 -11.42
N PHE A 51 15.77 -1.35 -11.23
CA PHE A 51 15.98 -2.27 -12.36
C PHE A 51 14.72 -2.48 -13.20
N VAL A 52 13.56 -2.30 -12.56
CA VAL A 52 12.23 -2.34 -13.20
C VAL A 52 11.46 -1.14 -12.68
N GLU A 53 10.93 -0.34 -13.61
CA GLU A 53 10.10 0.81 -13.29
C GLU A 53 8.80 0.37 -12.62
N SER A 54 8.38 1.10 -11.59
CA SER A 54 7.12 0.81 -10.90
C SER A 54 5.95 1.01 -11.86
N PRO A 55 4.93 0.13 -11.86
CA PRO A 55 3.73 0.33 -12.67
C PRO A 55 2.91 1.58 -12.26
N PHE A 56 3.05 2.05 -11.02
CA PHE A 56 2.41 3.24 -10.46
C PHE A 56 3.41 4.00 -9.58
N PRO A 57 4.38 4.73 -10.18
CA PRO A 57 5.32 5.56 -9.41
C PRO A 57 4.56 6.68 -8.69
N ASP A 58 4.94 6.97 -7.45
CA ASP A 58 4.30 7.98 -6.57
C ASP A 58 2.79 7.83 -6.44
N TYR A 59 2.30 6.59 -6.57
CA TYR A 59 0.88 6.25 -6.61
C TYR A 59 0.13 6.90 -7.79
N THR A 60 0.82 7.48 -8.77
CA THR A 60 0.17 8.20 -9.86
C THR A 60 -0.40 7.25 -10.91
N MET A 61 -1.59 7.60 -11.41
CA MET A 61 -2.22 6.93 -12.54
C MET A 61 -2.93 8.00 -13.39
N GLY A 62 -2.13 8.67 -14.23
CA GLY A 62 -2.53 9.90 -14.92
C GLY A 62 -2.58 11.12 -13.99
N ASP A 63 -2.96 12.28 -14.54
CA ASP A 63 -2.91 13.57 -13.84
C ASP A 63 -4.20 13.85 -13.03
N SER A 64 -4.60 12.92 -12.17
CA SER A 64 -5.80 13.12 -11.34
C SER A 64 -5.71 12.45 -9.97
N VAL A 65 -6.24 13.14 -8.97
CA VAL A 65 -6.39 12.62 -7.59
C VAL A 65 -7.19 11.32 -7.56
N PHE A 66 -8.14 11.12 -8.48
CA PHE A 66 -8.86 9.85 -8.59
C PHE A 66 -7.96 8.68 -8.99
N GLY A 67 -6.96 8.95 -9.84
CA GLY A 67 -5.93 7.97 -10.21
C GLY A 67 -5.09 7.56 -9.01
N GLU A 68 -4.68 8.53 -8.19
CA GLU A 68 -3.90 8.28 -6.97
C GLU A 68 -4.65 7.45 -5.93
N ILE A 69 -5.90 7.83 -5.64
CA ILE A 69 -6.77 7.07 -4.74
C ILE A 69 -6.96 5.64 -5.27
N PHE A 70 -7.16 5.49 -6.59
CA PHE A 70 -7.34 4.19 -7.21
C PHE A 70 -6.09 3.32 -7.08
N ALA A 71 -4.90 3.86 -7.35
CA ALA A 71 -3.64 3.13 -7.21
C ALA A 71 -3.43 2.65 -5.76
N LEU A 72 -3.71 3.50 -4.78
CA LEU A 72 -3.64 3.15 -3.36
C LEU A 72 -4.62 2.02 -2.98
N VAL A 73 -5.89 2.16 -3.37
CA VAL A 73 -6.92 1.14 -3.08
C VAL A 73 -6.61 -0.18 -3.78
N LEU A 74 -6.15 -0.13 -5.04
CA LEU A 74 -5.73 -1.31 -5.78
C LEU A 74 -4.57 -2.02 -5.10
N GLY A 75 -3.56 -1.26 -4.65
CA GLY A 75 -2.45 -1.77 -3.86
C GLY A 75 -2.91 -2.51 -2.61
N ILE A 76 -3.82 -1.90 -1.82
CA ILE A 76 -4.41 -2.53 -0.62
C ILE A 76 -5.07 -3.87 -0.97
N ILE A 77 -5.88 -3.92 -2.02
CA ILE A 77 -6.57 -5.15 -2.44
C ILE A 77 -5.56 -6.23 -2.83
N ILE A 78 -4.55 -5.88 -3.64
CA ILE A 78 -3.50 -6.82 -4.06
C ILE A 78 -2.75 -7.37 -2.84
N THR A 79 -2.33 -6.50 -1.92
CA THR A 79 -1.62 -6.91 -0.70
C THR A 79 -2.46 -7.86 0.15
N LEU A 80 -3.75 -7.55 0.35
CA LEU A 80 -4.66 -8.42 1.11
C LEU A 80 -4.86 -9.78 0.44
N LEU A 81 -5.02 -9.81 -0.89
CA LEU A 81 -5.15 -11.06 -1.65
C LEU A 81 -3.88 -11.91 -1.57
N LEU A 82 -2.70 -11.29 -1.71
CA LEU A 82 -1.42 -11.98 -1.60
C LEU A 82 -1.21 -12.54 -0.19
N ALA A 83 -1.42 -11.73 0.85
CA ALA A 83 -1.30 -12.17 2.23
C ALA A 83 -2.26 -13.33 2.55
N PHE A 84 -3.52 -13.21 2.11
CA PHE A 84 -4.50 -14.29 2.27
C PHE A 84 -4.12 -15.54 1.48
N GLY A 85 -3.64 -15.39 0.24
CA GLY A 85 -3.20 -16.49 -0.62
C GLY A 85 -2.02 -17.26 -0.01
N VAL A 86 -1.00 -16.54 0.46
CA VAL A 86 0.14 -17.15 1.16
C VAL A 86 -0.31 -17.87 2.44
N ALA A 87 -1.14 -17.22 3.26
CA ALA A 87 -1.68 -17.85 4.48
C ALA A 87 -2.50 -19.11 4.16
N TYR A 88 -3.28 -19.08 3.08
CA TYR A 88 -4.07 -20.21 2.62
C TYR A 88 -3.19 -21.37 2.13
N LEU A 89 -2.14 -21.10 1.35
CA LEU A 89 -1.18 -22.11 0.88
C LEU A 89 -0.45 -22.77 2.06
N ILE A 90 0.01 -21.98 3.02
CA ILE A 90 0.67 -22.48 4.24
C ILE A 90 -0.29 -23.37 5.03
N LYS A 91 -1.55 -22.94 5.19
CA LYS A 91 -2.57 -23.73 5.89
C LYS A 91 -2.84 -25.07 5.17
N LYS A 92 -2.94 -25.06 3.84
CA LYS A 92 -3.15 -26.26 3.04
C LYS A 92 -2.01 -27.26 3.18
N ASN A 93 -0.76 -26.79 3.25
CA ASN A 93 0.42 -27.66 3.40
C ASN A 93 0.63 -28.19 4.83
N LYS A 94 -0.07 -27.64 5.83
CA LYS A 94 -0.09 -28.16 7.21
C LYS A 94 -1.29 -29.08 7.50
N ALA A 95 -2.20 -29.25 6.55
CA ALA A 95 -3.39 -30.09 6.66
C ALA A 95 -3.17 -31.47 6.02
#